data_AF-B0XWN3-F1
#
_entry.id   AF-B0XWN3-F1
#
_cell.length_a   1.000
_cell.length_b   1.000
_cell.length_c   1.000
_cell.angle_alpha   90.00
_cell.angle_beta   90.00
_cell.angle_gamma   90.00
#
_symmetry.space_group_name_H-M   'P 1'
#
loop_
_entity.id
_entity.type
_entity.pdbx_description
1 polymer ?
#
loop_
_entity_poly.entity_id
_entity_poly.type
_entity_poly.pdbx_seq_one_letter_code
_entity_poly.pdbx_strand_id
1 'polypeptide(L)'
;MADRISTPATPCSLRGRLDLDLRSWHEKYDGVVRPGPDEVTFITAQAWKDIYGHGHLQLPKVQISTINGKNIFATNDVDHARFRKALSHAFSAKGLQAQECLVTRYIDKRIERLKGFTESGTAADMGKW
;
A
#
# COMPACT_ATOMS: atom_id res chain seq x y z
N MET A 1 -21.71 15.77 -24.27
CA MET A 1 -21.63 16.35 -22.91
C MET A 1 -20.59 15.59 -22.09
N ALA A 2 -19.31 15.64 -22.45
CA ALA A 2 -18.25 14.91 -21.74
C ALA A 2 -16.91 15.63 -21.87
N ASP A 3 -16.84 16.85 -21.37
CA ASP A 3 -15.61 17.66 -21.34
C ASP A 3 -15.61 18.50 -20.09
N ARG A 4 -15.14 17.95 -18.96
CA ARG A 4 -14.78 18.74 -17.75
C ARG A 4 -14.08 17.96 -16.63
N ILE A 5 -13.17 17.03 -16.95
CA ILE A 5 -12.24 16.49 -15.95
C ILE A 5 -10.81 16.79 -16.44
N SER A 6 -10.44 18.07 -16.43
CA SER A 6 -9.07 18.52 -16.70
C SER A 6 -8.55 19.22 -15.45
N THR A 7 -7.75 18.50 -14.66
CA THR A 7 -6.96 19.05 -13.56
C THR A 7 -5.56 19.41 -14.07
N PRO A 8 -4.96 20.51 -13.57
CA PRO A 8 -3.71 21.04 -14.10
C PRO A 8 -2.55 20.04 -13.89
N ALA A 9 -1.90 19.68 -15.00
CA ALA A 9 -0.74 18.81 -15.06
C ALA A 9 0.44 19.37 -14.26
N THR A 10 0.58 18.94 -13.01
CA THR A 10 1.85 19.05 -12.29
C THR A 10 2.22 17.64 -11.83
N PRO A 11 3.41 17.10 -12.14
CA PRO A 11 3.82 15.79 -11.66
C PRO A 11 4.14 15.89 -10.15
N CYS A 12 3.09 15.92 -9.31
CA CYS A 12 3.20 15.91 -7.85
C CYS A 12 3.95 14.68 -7.32
N SER A 13 3.90 13.57 -8.06
CA SER A 13 4.57 12.32 -7.74
C SER A 13 6.08 12.49 -7.56
N LEU A 14 6.72 13.44 -8.26
CA LEU A 14 8.16 13.67 -8.14
C LEU A 14 8.55 14.41 -6.84
N ARG A 15 7.58 15.05 -6.18
CA ARG A 15 7.80 15.78 -4.91
C ARG A 15 7.43 14.96 -3.68
N GLY A 16 6.97 13.73 -3.86
CA GLY A 16 6.54 12.86 -2.76
C GLY A 16 5.29 13.35 -2.02
N ARG A 17 4.39 14.08 -2.70
CA ARG A 17 3.16 14.62 -2.11
C ARG A 17 1.87 14.16 -2.80
N LEU A 18 1.95 13.05 -3.52
CA LEU A 18 0.83 12.53 -4.32
C LEU A 18 -0.43 12.31 -3.47
N ASP A 19 -0.29 11.79 -2.26
CA ASP A 19 -1.38 11.54 -1.32
C ASP A 19 -2.12 12.82 -0.91
N LEU A 20 -1.37 13.89 -0.60
CA LEU A 20 -1.93 15.19 -0.24
C LEU A 20 -2.63 15.86 -1.42
N ASP A 21 -2.02 15.78 -2.59
CA ASP A 21 -2.54 16.41 -3.80
C ASP A 21 -3.80 15.67 -4.28
N LEU A 22 -3.79 14.32 -4.29
CA LEU A 22 -4.98 13.50 -4.57
C LEU A 22 -6.12 13.81 -3.61
N ARG A 23 -5.84 13.91 -2.30
CA ARG A 23 -6.85 14.31 -1.32
C ARG A 23 -7.45 15.66 -1.66
N SER A 24 -6.63 16.67 -1.93
CA SER A 24 -7.11 18.02 -2.27
C SER A 24 -7.99 18.03 -3.53
N TRP A 25 -7.66 17.20 -4.52
CA TRP A 25 -8.46 17.07 -5.73
C TRP A 25 -9.78 16.37 -5.47
N HIS A 26 -9.78 15.30 -4.68
CA HIS A 26 -11.01 14.63 -4.29
C HIS A 26 -11.91 15.51 -3.40
N GLU A 27 -11.35 16.38 -2.55
CA GLU A 27 -12.13 17.39 -1.80
C GLU A 27 -12.75 18.45 -2.74
N LYS A 28 -12.06 18.82 -3.82
CA LYS A 28 -12.53 19.86 -4.75
C LYS A 28 -13.50 19.37 -5.82
N TYR A 29 -13.24 18.19 -6.38
CA TYR A 29 -13.96 17.66 -7.55
C TYR A 29 -14.93 16.53 -7.20
N ASP A 30 -14.79 15.94 -6.01
CA ASP A 30 -15.56 14.81 -5.51
C ASP A 30 -15.51 13.54 -6.39
N GLY A 31 -15.75 12.38 -5.77
CA GLY A 31 -15.92 11.10 -6.46
C GLY A 31 -14.67 10.58 -7.16
N VAL A 32 -14.48 10.97 -8.43
CA VAL A 32 -13.50 10.38 -9.36
C VAL A 32 -12.61 11.46 -9.94
N VAL A 33 -11.29 11.29 -9.78
CA VAL A 33 -10.29 12.22 -10.31
C VAL A 33 -9.41 11.49 -11.32
N ARG A 34 -9.01 12.20 -12.40
CA ARG A 34 -8.10 11.70 -13.42
C ARG A 34 -6.78 12.49 -13.35
N PRO A 35 -5.81 12.07 -12.53
CA PRO A 35 -4.56 12.80 -12.36
C PRO A 35 -3.63 12.69 -13.57
N GLY A 36 -3.77 11.63 -14.38
CA GLY A 36 -2.97 11.37 -15.57
C GLY A 36 -3.81 10.74 -16.70
N PRO A 37 -3.25 10.64 -17.92
CA PRO A 37 -3.96 10.09 -19.08
C PRO A 37 -4.43 8.65 -18.85
N ASP A 38 -3.57 7.84 -18.22
CA ASP A 38 -3.78 6.41 -17.96
C ASP A 38 -4.11 6.11 -16.49
N GLU A 39 -4.46 7.13 -15.71
CA GLU A 39 -4.68 7.02 -14.27
C GLU A 39 -6.04 7.58 -13.86
N VAL A 40 -6.75 6.83 -13.02
CA VAL A 40 -8.02 7.26 -12.44
C VAL A 40 -8.07 6.86 -10.96
N THR A 41 -8.52 7.76 -10.11
CA THR A 41 -8.61 7.57 -8.66
C THR A 41 -10.05 7.67 -8.20
N PHE A 42 -10.42 6.81 -7.26
CA PHE A 42 -11.77 6.69 -6.71
C PHE A 42 -11.70 6.74 -5.18
N ILE A 43 -12.69 7.39 -4.54
CA ILE A 43 -12.81 7.46 -3.07
C ILE A 43 -14.08 6.83 -2.51
N THR A 44 -14.89 6.16 -3.34
CA THR A 44 -16.18 5.61 -2.93
C THR A 44 -16.09 4.13 -2.53
N ALA A 45 -16.89 3.73 -1.54
CA ALA A 45 -16.95 2.33 -1.11
C ALA A 45 -17.48 1.39 -2.21
N GLN A 46 -18.31 1.89 -3.12
CA GLN A 46 -18.82 1.11 -4.25
C GLN A 46 -17.70 0.76 -5.23
N ALA A 47 -16.79 1.70 -5.53
CA ALA A 47 -15.64 1.45 -6.39
C ALA A 47 -14.77 0.30 -5.87
N TRP A 48 -14.66 0.12 -4.55
CA TRP A 48 -13.94 -1.02 -3.98
C TRP A 48 -14.55 -2.36 -4.40
N LYS A 49 -15.88 -2.48 -4.36
CA LYS A 49 -16.60 -3.69 -4.79
C LYS A 49 -16.52 -3.87 -6.31
N ASP A 50 -16.64 -2.80 -7.07
CA ASP A 50 -16.62 -2.88 -8.53
C ASP A 50 -15.22 -3.19 -9.07
N ILE A 51 -14.16 -2.78 -8.38
CA ILE A 51 -12.76 -3.02 -8.79
C ILE A 51 -12.24 -4.35 -8.22
N TYR A 52 -12.42 -4.58 -6.92
CA TYR A 52 -11.83 -5.70 -6.19
C TYR A 52 -12.82 -6.77 -5.74
N GLY A 53 -14.11 -6.58 -5.98
CA GLY A 53 -15.15 -7.56 -5.64
C GLY A 53 -15.19 -8.76 -6.58
N HIS A 54 -16.17 -9.61 -6.34
CA HIS A 54 -16.37 -10.85 -7.10
C HIS A 54 -17.45 -10.66 -8.16
N GLY A 55 -17.38 -11.42 -9.26
CA GLY A 55 -18.40 -11.40 -10.33
C GLY A 55 -17.89 -10.88 -11.68
N HIS A 56 -16.64 -10.41 -11.75
CA HIS A 56 -15.98 -9.97 -12.98
C HIS A 56 -14.52 -10.44 -13.02
N LEU A 57 -13.90 -10.32 -14.20
CA LEU A 57 -12.47 -10.60 -14.38
C LEU A 57 -11.64 -9.56 -13.62
N GLN A 58 -10.59 -10.01 -12.95
CA GLN A 58 -9.66 -9.09 -12.29
C GLN A 58 -8.99 -8.17 -13.31
N LEU A 59 -8.83 -6.90 -12.93
CA LEU A 59 -8.04 -5.97 -13.70
C LEU A 59 -6.57 -6.44 -13.77
N PRO A 60 -5.89 -6.25 -14.92
CA PRO A 60 -4.47 -6.56 -15.04
C PRO A 60 -3.64 -5.86 -13.96
N LYS A 61 -2.71 -6.60 -13.33
CA LYS A 61 -1.79 -6.02 -12.35
C LYS A 61 -0.75 -5.16 -13.06
N VAL A 62 -0.50 -3.97 -12.53
CA VAL A 62 0.57 -3.08 -13.01
C VAL A 62 1.90 -3.79 -12.86
N GLN A 63 2.66 -3.89 -13.96
CA GLN A 63 4.01 -4.41 -13.95
C GLN A 63 4.96 -3.31 -13.47
N ILE A 64 5.44 -3.45 -12.24
CA ILE A 64 6.39 -2.50 -11.65
C ILE A 64 7.79 -2.90 -12.11
N SER A 65 8.44 -2.04 -12.90
CA SER A 65 9.74 -2.31 -13.53
C SER A 65 10.88 -2.60 -12.54
N THR A 66 10.73 -2.21 -11.28
CA THR A 66 11.72 -2.45 -10.22
C THR A 66 11.59 -3.82 -9.56
N ILE A 67 10.50 -4.56 -9.80
CA ILE A 67 10.29 -5.88 -9.22
C ILE A 67 10.69 -6.94 -10.25
N ASN A 68 11.92 -7.43 -10.11
CA ASN A 68 12.42 -8.52 -10.95
C ASN A 68 11.86 -9.88 -10.49
N GLY A 69 11.38 -10.69 -11.44
CA GLY A 69 10.98 -12.08 -11.21
C GLY A 69 9.50 -12.30 -10.86
N LYS A 70 9.08 -13.57 -10.84
CA LYS A 70 7.71 -13.96 -10.51
C LYS A 70 7.46 -13.75 -9.01
N ASN A 71 6.58 -12.82 -8.69
CA ASN A 71 6.19 -12.49 -7.32
C ASN A 71 4.66 -12.52 -7.17
N ILE A 72 4.17 -12.51 -5.93
CA ILE A 72 2.73 -12.54 -5.67
C ILE A 72 2.02 -11.23 -6.06
N PHE A 73 2.71 -10.11 -6.16
CA PHE A 73 2.07 -8.80 -6.37
C PHE A 73 1.75 -8.50 -7.84
N ALA A 74 2.59 -8.98 -8.77
CA ALA A 74 2.54 -8.60 -10.19
C ALA A 74 2.43 -9.82 -11.13
N THR A 75 1.71 -10.87 -10.74
CA THR A 75 1.54 -12.09 -11.55
C THR A 75 0.09 -12.33 -11.97
N ASN A 76 -0.13 -13.28 -12.89
CA ASN A 76 -1.47 -13.68 -13.34
C ASN A 76 -2.23 -14.44 -12.25
N ASP A 77 -3.54 -14.61 -12.43
CA ASP A 77 -4.41 -15.23 -11.41
C ASP A 77 -3.99 -16.65 -11.00
N VAL A 78 -3.48 -17.44 -11.95
CA VAL A 78 -3.06 -18.84 -11.69
C VAL A 78 -1.81 -18.87 -10.81
N ASP A 79 -0.77 -18.12 -11.20
CA ASP A 79 0.47 -18.02 -10.44
C ASP A 79 0.21 -17.32 -9.09
N HIS A 80 -0.69 -16.32 -9.03
CA HIS A 80 -1.09 -15.64 -7.81
C HIS A 80 -1.74 -16.60 -6.82
N ALA A 81 -2.70 -17.42 -7.27
CA ALA A 81 -3.34 -18.44 -6.45
C ALA A 81 -2.31 -19.46 -5.90
N ARG A 82 -1.37 -19.89 -6.74
CA ARG A 82 -0.28 -20.80 -6.32
C ARG A 82 0.60 -20.17 -5.24
N PHE A 83 1.06 -18.94 -5.44
CA PHE A 83 1.92 -18.24 -4.46
C PHE A 83 1.18 -17.97 -3.16
N ARG A 84 -0.08 -17.52 -3.23
CA ARG A 84 -0.93 -17.30 -2.05
C ARG A 84 -1.08 -18.58 -1.23
N LYS A 85 -1.33 -19.71 -1.88
CA LYS A 85 -1.45 -21.02 -1.21
C LYS A 85 -0.14 -21.45 -0.56
N ALA A 86 1.00 -21.23 -1.21
CA ALA A 86 2.30 -21.54 -0.63
C ALA A 86 2.59 -20.69 0.63
N LEU A 87 2.19 -19.42 0.64
CA LEU A 87 2.42 -18.51 1.77
C LEU A 87 1.37 -18.62 2.88
N SER A 88 0.16 -19.13 2.60
CA SER A 88 -0.98 -19.04 3.53
C SER A 88 -0.75 -19.68 4.90
N HIS A 89 0.09 -20.72 4.97
CA HIS A 89 0.39 -21.39 6.24
C HIS A 89 1.15 -20.48 7.21
N ALA A 90 2.11 -19.69 6.72
CA ALA A 90 2.88 -18.76 7.54
C ALA A 90 2.02 -17.63 8.13
N PHE A 91 0.95 -17.24 7.41
CA PHE A 91 0.00 -16.21 7.83
C PHE A 91 -1.30 -16.77 8.43
N SER A 92 -1.34 -18.07 8.78
CA SER A 92 -2.45 -18.66 9.53
C SER A 92 -2.41 -18.21 10.99
N ALA A 93 -3.52 -18.33 11.74
CA ALA A 93 -3.55 -17.99 13.17
C ALA A 93 -2.44 -18.70 13.97
N LYS A 94 -2.25 -20.01 13.71
CA LYS A 94 -1.17 -20.80 14.31
C LYS A 94 0.22 -20.33 13.84
N GLY A 95 0.36 -20.00 12.55
CA GLY A 95 1.60 -19.48 11.98
C GLY A 95 2.01 -18.16 12.62
N LEU A 96 1.08 -17.22 12.78
CA LEU A 96 1.30 -15.94 13.44
C LEU A 96 1.62 -16.11 14.93
N GLN A 97 0.90 -16.98 15.64
CA GLN A 97 1.19 -17.27 17.04
C GLN A 97 2.60 -17.87 17.21
N ALA A 98 3.04 -18.72 16.29
CA ALA A 98 4.39 -19.28 16.34
C ALA A 98 5.50 -18.21 16.17
N GLN A 99 5.18 -17.06 15.58
CA GLN A 99 6.12 -15.93 15.44
C GLN A 99 6.16 -15.00 16.65
N GLU A 100 5.25 -15.16 17.63
CA GLU A 100 5.12 -14.26 18.78
C GLU A 100 6.45 -14.07 19.52
N CYS A 101 7.14 -15.17 19.86
CA CYS A 101 8.43 -15.12 20.55
C CYS A 101 9.49 -14.30 19.79
N LEU A 102 9.52 -14.43 18.46
CA LEU A 102 10.48 -13.69 17.63
C LEU A 102 10.17 -12.20 17.63
N VAL A 103 8.89 -11.84 17.43
CA VAL A 103 8.43 -10.45 17.40
C VAL A 103 8.65 -9.77 18.75
N THR A 104 8.22 -10.41 19.85
CA THR A 104 8.38 -9.90 21.21
C THR A 104 9.85 -9.64 21.52
N ARG A 105 10.75 -10.56 21.15
CA ARG A 105 12.20 -10.36 21.34
C ARG A 105 12.74 -9.09 20.65
N TYR A 106 12.24 -8.76 19.46
CA TYR A 106 12.66 -7.53 18.77
C TYR A 106 12.02 -6.28 19.38
N ILE A 107 10.79 -6.38 19.86
CA ILE A 107 10.13 -5.31 20.62
C ILE A 107 10.92 -5.03 21.91
N ASP A 108 11.30 -6.06 22.65
CA ASP A 108 12.09 -5.93 23.89
C ASP A 108 13.43 -5.25 23.63
N LYS A 109 14.14 -5.68 22.57
CA LYS A 109 15.40 -5.04 22.14
C LYS A 109 15.20 -3.56 21.77
N ARG A 110 14.06 -3.22 21.16
CA ARG A 110 13.74 -1.82 20.82
C ARG A 110 13.51 -1.00 22.09
N ILE A 111 12.74 -1.52 23.04
CA ILE A 111 12.47 -0.88 24.33
C ILE A 111 13.78 -0.67 25.12
N GLU A 112 14.63 -1.69 25.18
CA GLU A 112 15.93 -1.61 25.85
C GLU A 112 16.80 -0.48 25.31
N ARG A 113 16.88 -0.35 23.98
CA ARG A 113 17.64 0.75 23.36
C ARG A 113 17.02 2.11 23.60
N LEU A 114 15.69 2.22 23.57
CA LEU A 114 14.98 3.47 23.88
C LEU A 114 15.24 3.94 25.32
N LYS A 115 15.39 3.03 26.29
CA LYS A 115 15.79 3.39 27.66
C LYS A 115 17.13 4.14 27.68
N GLY A 116 18.10 3.72 26.88
CA GLY A 116 19.38 4.43 26.75
C GLY A 116 19.23 5.88 26.22
N PHE A 117 18.28 6.16 25.33
CA PHE A 117 17.99 7.53 24.90
C PHE A 117 17.36 8.36 26.02
N THR A 118 16.47 7.75 26.80
CA THR A 118 15.85 8.45 27.95
C THR A 118 16.87 8.78 29.04
N GLU A 119 17.80 7.87 29.33
CA GLU A 119 18.85 8.07 30.33
C GLU A 119 19.88 9.12 29.89
N SER A 120 20.22 9.15 28.60
CA SER A 120 21.14 10.15 28.03
C SER A 120 20.48 11.50 27.73
N GLY A 121 19.16 11.63 27.90
CA GLY A 121 18.40 12.84 27.57
C GLY A 121 18.42 13.19 26.06
N THR A 122 18.78 12.26 25.20
CA THR A 122 18.90 12.49 23.76
C THR A 122 17.59 12.15 23.04
N ALA A 123 17.16 13.01 22.12
CA ALA A 123 15.97 12.74 21.30
C ALA A 123 16.21 11.57 20.34
N ALA A 124 15.26 10.63 20.28
CA ALA A 124 15.26 9.52 19.34
C ALA A 124 14.45 9.85 18.08
N ASP A 125 15.03 9.63 16.90
CA ASP A 125 14.31 9.70 15.61
C ASP A 125 13.61 8.36 15.34
N MET A 126 12.33 8.29 15.68
CA MET A 126 11.50 7.08 15.55
C MET A 126 11.29 6.61 14.09
N GLY A 127 11.55 7.46 13.10
CA GLY A 127 11.47 7.06 11.68
C GLY A 127 12.70 6.27 11.22
N LYS A 128 13.84 6.48 11.88
CA LYS A 128 15.08 5.73 11.67
C LYS A 128 15.24 4.55 12.64
N TRP A 129 14.37 4.43 13.65
CA TRP A 129 14.48 3.52 14.81
C TRP A 129 13.34 2.52 14.97
#